data_AF-M3ZJL8-F1
#
_entry.id   AF-M3ZJL8-F1
#
_cell.length_a   1.000
_cell.length_b   1.000
_cell.length_c   1.000
_cell.angle_alpha   90.00
_cell.angle_beta   90.00
_cell.angle_gamma   90.00
#
_symmetry.space_group_name_H-M   'P 1'
#
loop_
_entity.id
_entity.type
_entity.pdbx_description
1 polymer ?
#
loop_
_entity_poly.entity_id
_entity_poly.type
_entity_poly.pdbx_seq_one_letter_code
_entity_poly.pdbx_strand_id
1 'polypeptide(L)'
;RICFSGLLGLLLVLNAEARVGDSSQLEFCNETEQCLLFDLICKNSVYEVRHYDSVKWVTTNYTTFSMEFMMVPAFWKLYKYITGENEASQNIPMTAPVLMGIPEKSILRMDVFTMSFLLPAEYQMDPPKPTNDDVYIQETPAMNVYVIDYDSYMNTLSDSKYSKKLSKALDSAKVQYRKGSHFAAGYDSPKPKKKRHCEVWYVVEGDPVCDPVLQPFA
;
A
#
# COMPACT_ATOMS: atom_id res chain seq x y z
N ARG A 1 -39.24 -21.26 41.41
CA ARG A 1 -39.18 -20.21 40.35
C ARG A 1 -37.70 -20.03 40.01
N ILE A 2 -37.24 -20.60 38.90
CA ILE A 2 -35.83 -20.54 38.47
C ILE A 2 -35.79 -19.55 37.30
N CYS A 3 -35.21 -18.37 37.51
CA CYS A 3 -34.95 -17.42 36.43
C CYS A 3 -33.64 -17.81 35.75
N PHE A 4 -33.72 -18.35 34.53
CA PHE A 4 -32.59 -18.37 33.61
C PHE A 4 -32.48 -16.98 32.98
N SER A 5 -31.64 -16.13 33.56
CA SER A 5 -31.17 -14.91 32.92
C SER A 5 -30.16 -15.29 31.84
N GLY A 6 -30.65 -15.54 30.63
CA GLY A 6 -29.81 -15.73 29.44
C GLY A 6 -29.12 -14.41 29.10
N LEU A 7 -27.81 -14.36 29.33
CA LEU A 7 -26.96 -13.27 28.86
C LEU A 7 -26.80 -13.45 27.34
N LEU A 8 -27.49 -12.63 26.54
CA LEU A 8 -27.27 -12.55 25.10
C LEU A 8 -25.88 -11.90 24.90
N GLY A 9 -24.85 -12.73 24.70
CA GLY A 9 -23.53 -12.25 24.34
C GLY A 9 -23.59 -11.60 22.96
N LEU A 10 -23.59 -10.28 22.90
CA LEU A 10 -23.37 -9.53 21.67
C LEU A 10 -21.92 -9.80 21.24
N LEU A 11 -21.72 -10.72 20.29
CA LEU A 11 -20.48 -10.80 19.54
C LEU A 11 -20.38 -9.52 18.70
N LEU A 12 -19.72 -8.51 19.26
CA LEU A 12 -19.21 -7.39 18.48
C LEU A 12 -18.11 -7.96 17.59
N VAL A 13 -18.48 -8.37 16.38
CA VAL A 13 -17.53 -8.51 15.30
C VAL A 13 -17.04 -7.09 15.04
N LEU A 14 -15.88 -6.74 15.61
CA LEU A 14 -15.12 -5.59 15.17
C LEU A 14 -14.73 -5.91 13.73
N ASN A 15 -15.57 -5.52 12.78
CA ASN A 15 -15.11 -5.34 11.42
C ASN A 15 -14.01 -4.28 11.55
N ALA A 16 -12.76 -4.69 11.37
CA ALA A 16 -11.70 -3.74 11.07
C ALA A 16 -12.12 -3.12 9.74
N GLU A 17 -12.87 -2.03 9.80
CA GLU A 17 -13.26 -1.29 8.62
C GLU A 17 -11.96 -0.85 7.95
N ALA A 18 -11.78 -1.28 6.70
CA ALA A 18 -10.72 -0.79 5.83
C ALA A 18 -10.62 0.73 5.99
N ARG A 19 -9.47 1.24 6.45
CA ARG A 19 -9.25 2.67 6.64
C ARG A 19 -8.95 3.38 5.32
N VAL A 20 -9.89 3.30 4.40
CA VAL A 20 -9.97 4.18 3.23
C VAL A 20 -10.91 5.32 3.60
N GLY A 21 -10.40 6.55 3.62
CA GLY A 21 -11.17 7.66 4.16
C GLY A 21 -10.69 9.01 3.68
N ASP A 22 -11.29 10.07 4.24
CA ASP A 22 -11.07 11.45 3.82
C ASP A 22 -9.58 11.82 3.75
N SER A 23 -9.16 12.27 2.57
CA SER A 23 -7.78 12.61 2.25
C SER A 23 -7.22 13.78 3.05
N SER A 24 -8.08 14.67 3.57
CA SER A 24 -7.67 15.80 4.42
C SER A 24 -6.96 15.40 5.72
N GLN A 25 -7.03 14.12 6.10
CA GLN A 25 -6.31 13.56 7.25
C GLN A 25 -4.81 13.37 6.99
N LEU A 26 -4.36 13.42 5.73
CA LEU A 26 -2.96 13.26 5.34
C LEU A 26 -2.51 14.45 4.48
N GLU A 27 -1.58 15.28 4.98
CA GLU A 27 -1.13 16.50 4.28
C GLU A 27 -0.59 16.24 2.86
N PHE A 28 -0.02 15.06 2.63
CA PHE A 28 0.55 14.66 1.35
C PHE A 28 -0.45 14.00 0.38
N CYS A 29 -1.69 13.74 0.82
CA CYS A 29 -2.70 13.09 0.00
C CYS A 29 -3.80 14.09 -0.35
N ASN A 30 -3.63 14.86 -1.43
CA ASN A 30 -4.51 16.00 -1.73
C ASN A 30 -5.08 16.04 -3.15
N GLU A 31 -4.83 15.00 -3.97
CA GLU A 31 -5.36 14.93 -5.34
C GLU A 31 -6.60 14.05 -5.48
N THR A 32 -6.96 13.31 -4.44
CA THR A 32 -8.12 12.41 -4.39
C THR A 32 -8.96 12.71 -3.16
N GLU A 33 -10.26 12.36 -3.19
CA GLU A 33 -11.16 12.56 -2.05
C GLU A 33 -10.88 11.56 -0.92
N GLN A 34 -10.44 10.36 -1.28
CA GLN A 34 -10.12 9.30 -0.33
C GLN A 34 -8.67 8.82 -0.47
N CYS A 35 -8.09 8.43 0.66
CA CYS A 35 -6.73 7.91 0.79
C CYS A 35 -6.68 6.67 1.70
N LEU A 36 -5.62 5.88 1.54
CA LEU A 36 -5.28 4.83 2.49
C LEU A 36 -4.71 5.47 3.78
N LEU A 37 -5.53 5.47 4.83
CA LEU A 37 -5.15 5.96 6.15
C LEU A 37 -4.44 4.85 6.93
N PHE A 38 -3.71 5.25 7.96
CA PHE A 38 -2.92 4.35 8.80
C PHE A 38 -2.87 4.85 10.23
N ASP A 39 -2.56 3.93 11.15
CA ASP A 39 -2.10 4.30 12.48
C ASP A 39 -0.58 4.44 12.48
N LEU A 40 -0.08 5.63 12.83
CA LEU A 40 1.36 5.84 13.02
C LEU A 40 1.79 5.17 14.33
N ILE A 41 2.56 4.09 14.23
CA ILE A 41 3.14 3.41 15.39
C ILE A 41 4.27 4.27 15.96
N CYS A 42 5.15 4.76 15.08
CA CYS A 42 6.27 5.62 15.46
C CYS A 42 6.99 6.22 14.24
N LYS A 43 7.91 7.14 14.51
CA LYS A 43 8.74 7.80 13.51
C LYS A 43 10.11 8.12 14.08
N ASN A 44 11.16 7.91 13.28
CA ASN A 44 12.50 8.42 13.54
C ASN A 44 12.95 9.36 12.40
N SER A 45 14.22 9.76 12.38
CA SER A 45 14.75 10.67 11.36
C SER A 45 14.90 10.04 9.97
N VAL A 46 14.71 8.74 9.83
CA VAL A 46 14.92 7.98 8.59
C VAL A 46 13.63 7.39 8.04
N TYR A 47 12.79 6.81 8.89
CA TYR A 47 11.57 6.10 8.49
C TYR A 47 10.45 6.21 9.52
N GLU A 48 9.24 5.91 9.06
CA GLU A 48 8.03 5.72 9.86
C GLU A 48 7.68 4.23 9.97
N VAL A 49 7.00 3.86 11.04
CA VAL A 49 6.34 2.55 11.16
C VAL A 49 4.85 2.80 11.23
N ARG A 50 4.11 2.18 10.31
CA ARG A 50 2.66 2.39 10.15
C ARG A 50 1.93 1.06 10.21
N HIS A 51 0.74 1.06 10.79
CA HIS A 51 -0.22 -0.03 10.68
C HIS A 51 -1.26 0.31 9.62
N TYR A 52 -1.48 -0.62 8.69
CA TYR A 52 -2.56 -0.59 7.72
C TYR A 52 -3.54 -1.74 8.01
N ASP A 53 -4.84 -1.44 7.98
CA ASP A 53 -5.90 -2.44 8.03
C ASP A 53 -5.96 -3.28 6.74
N SER A 54 -6.76 -4.36 6.76
CA SER A 54 -7.02 -5.13 5.55
C SER A 54 -7.78 -4.26 4.54
N VAL A 55 -7.30 -4.21 3.30
CA VAL A 55 -7.95 -3.44 2.23
C VAL A 55 -7.90 -4.19 0.90
N LYS A 56 -8.92 -3.98 0.08
CA LYS A 56 -9.02 -4.46 -1.29
C LYS A 56 -8.48 -3.42 -2.27
N TRP A 57 -7.79 -3.95 -3.26
CA TRP A 57 -7.23 -3.25 -4.40
C TRP A 57 -7.77 -3.87 -5.68
N VAL A 58 -7.76 -3.10 -6.76
CA VAL A 58 -7.76 -3.67 -8.11
C VAL A 58 -6.34 -3.69 -8.64
N THR A 59 -5.88 -4.84 -9.09
CA THR A 59 -4.46 -5.13 -9.37
C THR A 59 -4.28 -5.75 -10.75
N THR A 60 -3.15 -5.46 -11.39
CA THR A 60 -2.68 -6.13 -12.60
C THR A 60 -1.19 -6.45 -12.46
N ASN A 61 -0.79 -7.54 -13.09
CA ASN A 61 0.61 -7.94 -13.16
C ASN A 61 1.24 -7.48 -14.48
N TYR A 62 2.56 -7.28 -14.46
CA TYR A 62 3.34 -6.98 -15.66
C TYR A 62 4.74 -7.58 -15.53
N THR A 63 5.15 -8.38 -16.52
CA THR A 63 6.50 -8.97 -16.51
C THR A 63 7.46 -8.03 -17.23
N THR A 64 8.42 -7.45 -16.50
CA THR A 64 9.35 -6.44 -17.01
C THR A 64 10.67 -6.45 -16.23
N PHE A 65 11.64 -5.66 -16.65
CA PHE A 65 12.91 -5.46 -15.94
C PHE A 65 13.00 -4.10 -15.23
N SER A 66 12.04 -3.19 -15.47
CA SER A 66 12.01 -1.87 -14.84
C SER A 66 10.59 -1.29 -14.75
N MET A 67 10.39 -0.38 -13.78
CA MET A 67 9.10 0.27 -13.51
C MET A 67 8.59 1.04 -14.73
N GLU A 68 9.48 1.69 -15.46
CA GLU A 68 9.16 2.57 -16.60
C GLU A 68 8.35 1.86 -17.68
N PHE A 69 8.64 0.59 -17.95
CA PHE A 69 7.95 -0.18 -18.98
C PHE A 69 6.55 -0.67 -18.57
N MET A 70 6.26 -0.74 -17.28
CA MET A 70 4.94 -1.17 -16.81
C MET A 70 4.00 -0.01 -16.44
N MET A 71 4.55 1.16 -16.07
CA MET A 71 3.75 2.25 -15.47
C MET A 71 2.53 2.64 -16.31
N VAL A 72 2.74 2.99 -17.59
CA VAL A 72 1.65 3.44 -18.48
C VAL A 72 0.68 2.29 -18.84
N PRO A 73 1.12 1.12 -19.33
CA PRO A 73 0.18 0.08 -19.72
C PRO A 73 -0.61 -0.50 -18.54
N ALA A 74 0.03 -0.69 -17.37
CA ALA A 74 -0.67 -1.17 -16.17
C ALA A 74 -1.70 -0.15 -15.67
N PHE A 75 -1.32 1.14 -15.62
CA PHE A 75 -2.23 2.21 -15.20
C PHE A 75 -3.49 2.24 -16.07
N TRP A 76 -3.35 2.22 -17.39
CA TRP A 76 -4.51 2.26 -18.28
C TRP A 76 -5.41 1.02 -18.17
N LYS A 77 -4.84 -0.14 -17.85
CA LYS A 77 -5.63 -1.36 -17.62
C LYS A 77 -6.54 -1.20 -16.39
N LEU A 78 -5.97 -0.70 -15.28
CA LEU A 78 -6.74 -0.43 -14.05
C LEU A 78 -7.68 0.77 -14.21
N TYR A 79 -7.27 1.78 -14.98
CA TYR A 79 -8.10 2.95 -15.26
C TYR A 79 -9.38 2.54 -16.00
N LYS A 80 -9.28 1.66 -17.00
CA LYS A 80 -10.45 1.14 -17.70
C LYS A 80 -11.42 0.44 -16.76
N TYR A 81 -10.91 -0.36 -15.82
CA TYR A 81 -11.74 -1.01 -14.79
C TYR A 81 -12.55 0.02 -13.99
N ILE A 82 -11.90 1.06 -13.46
CA ILE A 82 -12.60 2.09 -12.67
C ILE A 82 -13.49 3.00 -13.53
N THR A 83 -13.36 2.98 -14.87
CA THR A 83 -14.23 3.74 -15.79
C THR A 83 -15.24 2.86 -16.54
N GLY A 84 -15.57 1.69 -16.02
CA GLY A 84 -16.67 0.86 -16.52
C GLY A 84 -16.29 -0.49 -17.15
N GLU A 85 -15.01 -0.87 -17.24
CA GLU A 85 -14.60 -2.23 -17.63
C GLU A 85 -14.67 -3.20 -16.42
N ASN A 86 -15.84 -3.25 -15.82
CA ASN A 86 -16.24 -4.12 -14.72
C ASN A 86 -17.67 -4.64 -14.97
N GLU A 87 -18.04 -5.77 -14.37
CA GLU A 87 -19.32 -6.44 -14.67
C GLU A 87 -20.55 -5.57 -14.36
N ALA A 88 -20.42 -4.58 -13.48
CA ALA A 88 -21.47 -3.63 -13.15
C ALA A 88 -21.49 -2.37 -14.05
N SER A 89 -20.53 -2.22 -14.96
CA SER A 89 -20.33 -1.01 -15.79
C SER A 89 -20.27 0.29 -14.95
N GLN A 90 -19.78 0.20 -13.71
CA GLN A 90 -19.76 1.30 -12.76
C GLN A 90 -18.50 2.17 -12.94
N ASN A 91 -18.65 3.47 -12.70
CA ASN A 91 -17.52 4.37 -12.52
C ASN A 91 -17.15 4.41 -11.04
N ILE A 92 -15.89 4.11 -10.74
CA ILE A 92 -15.31 4.07 -9.40
C ILE A 92 -14.36 5.27 -9.27
N PRO A 93 -14.52 6.13 -8.25
CA PRO A 93 -13.59 7.23 -8.01
C PRO A 93 -12.14 6.75 -7.82
N MET A 94 -11.18 7.52 -8.33
CA MET A 94 -9.76 7.28 -8.07
C MET A 94 -9.44 7.62 -6.61
N THR A 95 -8.59 6.81 -5.99
CA THR A 95 -8.05 7.07 -4.64
C THR A 95 -6.52 7.04 -4.67
N ALA A 96 -5.90 7.33 -3.54
CA ALA A 96 -4.44 7.29 -3.39
C ALA A 96 -4.04 6.44 -2.17
N PRO A 97 -2.84 5.82 -2.18
CA PRO A 97 -1.84 5.85 -3.26
C PRO A 97 -2.14 4.85 -4.38
N VAL A 98 -1.47 5.04 -5.52
CA VAL A 98 -1.18 3.93 -6.45
C VAL A 98 -0.01 3.15 -5.87
N LEU A 99 -0.19 1.84 -5.69
CA LEU A 99 0.82 0.94 -5.11
C LEU A 99 1.45 0.07 -6.20
N MET A 100 2.77 -0.07 -6.18
CA MET A 100 3.49 -0.99 -7.07
C MET A 100 4.25 -2.02 -6.24
N GLY A 101 4.06 -3.31 -6.54
CA GLY A 101 4.88 -4.39 -6.00
C GLY A 101 6.17 -4.52 -6.81
N ILE A 102 7.30 -4.27 -6.16
CA ILE A 102 8.62 -4.27 -6.78
C ILE A 102 9.39 -5.50 -6.29
N PRO A 103 9.71 -6.46 -7.17
CA PRO A 103 10.56 -7.58 -6.80
C PRO A 103 12.00 -7.12 -6.57
N GLU A 104 12.68 -7.77 -5.63
CA GLU A 104 14.09 -7.52 -5.37
C GLU A 104 14.93 -8.00 -6.55
N LYS A 105 15.67 -7.09 -7.18
CA LYS A 105 16.33 -7.36 -8.46
C LYS A 105 17.35 -8.49 -8.37
N SER A 106 17.14 -9.56 -9.14
CA SER A 106 18.23 -10.32 -9.73
C SER A 106 18.68 -9.60 -11.01
N ILE A 107 19.92 -9.14 -11.06
CA ILE A 107 20.51 -8.47 -12.24
C ILE A 107 20.21 -9.30 -13.51
N LEU A 108 19.75 -8.65 -14.59
CA LEU A 108 19.47 -9.22 -15.93
C LEU A 108 18.26 -10.19 -16.07
N ARG A 109 17.32 -10.24 -15.14
CA ARG A 109 16.07 -11.00 -15.32
C ARG A 109 14.83 -10.13 -15.39
N MET A 110 13.92 -10.49 -16.28
CA MET A 110 12.54 -10.04 -16.20
C MET A 110 11.89 -10.65 -14.97
N ASP A 111 11.07 -9.88 -14.28
CA ASP A 111 10.36 -10.29 -13.09
C ASP A 111 8.94 -9.75 -13.13
N VAL A 112 8.07 -10.27 -12.26
CA VAL A 112 6.67 -9.87 -12.18
C VAL A 112 6.54 -8.69 -11.23
N PHE A 113 6.17 -7.56 -11.80
CA PHE A 113 5.78 -6.37 -11.05
C PHE A 113 4.26 -6.33 -10.96
N THR A 114 3.73 -5.67 -9.94
CA THR A 114 2.29 -5.40 -9.81
C THR A 114 2.02 -3.91 -9.75
N MET A 115 0.86 -3.48 -10.25
CA MET A 115 0.29 -2.18 -9.97
C MET A 115 -1.09 -2.38 -9.39
N SER A 116 -1.43 -1.59 -8.37
CA SER A 116 -2.68 -1.69 -7.64
C SER A 116 -3.27 -0.30 -7.43
N PHE A 117 -4.57 -0.15 -7.72
CA PHE A 117 -5.36 1.01 -7.29
C PHE A 117 -6.15 0.63 -6.06
N LEU A 118 -6.07 1.47 -5.04
CA LEU A 118 -6.88 1.31 -3.84
C LEU A 118 -8.36 1.50 -4.22
N LEU A 119 -9.21 0.60 -3.75
CA LEU A 119 -10.65 0.77 -3.95
C LEU A 119 -11.20 1.75 -2.90
N PRO A 120 -12.11 2.67 -3.28
CA PRO A 120 -12.80 3.54 -2.33
C PRO A 120 -13.51 2.75 -1.23
N ALA A 121 -13.81 3.40 -0.11
CA ALA A 121 -14.44 2.78 1.06
C ALA A 121 -15.73 2.02 0.71
N GLU A 122 -16.52 2.57 -0.22
CA GLU A 122 -17.80 2.02 -0.67
C GLU A 122 -17.65 0.68 -1.42
N TYR A 123 -16.45 0.40 -1.95
CA TYR A 123 -16.13 -0.80 -2.74
C TYR A 123 -15.25 -1.80 -1.98
N GLN A 124 -14.93 -1.55 -0.71
CA GLN A 124 -14.10 -2.44 0.11
C GLN A 124 -14.81 -3.75 0.46
N MET A 125 -16.14 -3.76 0.53
CA MET A 125 -16.91 -4.98 0.83
C MET A 125 -17.16 -5.83 -0.42
N ASP A 126 -17.76 -5.25 -1.46
CA ASP A 126 -18.21 -5.95 -2.66
C ASP A 126 -17.81 -5.16 -3.93
N PRO A 127 -16.52 -5.21 -4.34
CA PRO A 127 -16.08 -4.55 -5.55
C PRO A 127 -16.63 -5.26 -6.80
N PRO A 128 -17.04 -4.53 -7.85
CA PRO A 128 -17.53 -5.15 -9.07
C PRO A 128 -16.41 -5.97 -9.71
N LYS A 129 -16.74 -7.15 -10.20
CA LYS A 129 -15.74 -8.05 -10.79
C LYS A 129 -15.15 -7.44 -12.08
N PRO A 130 -13.82 -7.49 -12.29
CA PRO A 130 -13.23 -7.06 -13.56
C PRO A 130 -13.71 -7.92 -14.74
N THR A 131 -13.92 -7.30 -15.91
CA THR A 131 -14.20 -8.05 -17.16
C THR A 131 -12.95 -8.40 -17.95
N ASN A 132 -11.79 -7.90 -17.51
CA ASN A 132 -10.49 -8.15 -18.10
C ASN A 132 -9.75 -9.24 -17.31
N ASP A 133 -9.34 -10.33 -17.97
CA ASP A 133 -8.73 -11.49 -17.29
C ASP A 133 -7.35 -11.20 -16.67
N ASP A 134 -6.68 -10.12 -17.07
CA ASP A 134 -5.40 -9.70 -16.47
C ASP A 134 -5.58 -8.78 -15.25
N VAL A 135 -6.82 -8.41 -14.91
CA VAL A 135 -7.17 -7.54 -13.80
C VAL A 135 -7.90 -8.35 -12.75
N TYR A 136 -7.48 -8.25 -11.49
CA TYR A 136 -8.06 -8.99 -10.39
C TYR A 136 -8.19 -8.14 -9.14
N ILE A 137 -9.13 -8.53 -8.27
CA ILE A 137 -9.25 -7.93 -6.95
C ILE A 137 -8.24 -8.61 -6.02
N GLN A 138 -7.38 -7.82 -5.40
CA GLN A 138 -6.40 -8.29 -4.44
C GLN A 138 -6.76 -7.76 -3.05
N GLU A 139 -6.82 -8.63 -2.05
CA GLU A 139 -6.90 -8.21 -0.65
C GLU A 139 -5.51 -8.27 -0.02
N THR A 140 -5.05 -7.15 0.51
CA THR A 140 -3.85 -7.13 1.37
C THR A 140 -4.31 -7.27 2.81
N PRO A 141 -3.82 -8.27 3.58
CA PRO A 141 -4.18 -8.39 4.98
C PRO A 141 -3.64 -7.20 5.78
N ALA A 142 -4.19 -7.00 6.97
CA ALA A 142 -3.66 -6.01 7.91
C ALA A 142 -2.16 -6.26 8.13
N MET A 143 -1.37 -5.18 8.06
CA MET A 143 0.09 -5.28 8.07
C MET A 143 0.73 -4.05 8.71
N ASN A 144 1.86 -4.28 9.37
CA ASN A 144 2.77 -3.21 9.75
C ASN A 144 3.81 -3.02 8.64
N VAL A 145 4.16 -1.78 8.35
CA VAL A 145 5.17 -1.46 7.33
C VAL A 145 6.16 -0.41 7.82
N TYR A 146 7.42 -0.57 7.42
CA TYR A 146 8.46 0.45 7.48
C TYR A 146 8.38 1.33 6.24
N VAL A 147 8.28 2.65 6.40
CA VAL A 147 8.08 3.60 5.31
C VAL A 147 9.17 4.65 5.28
N ILE A 148 9.77 4.86 4.10
CA ILE A 148 10.58 6.05 3.81
C ILE A 148 9.92 6.86 2.70
N ASP A 149 9.74 8.15 2.91
CA ASP A 149 9.24 9.07 1.89
C ASP A 149 10.37 9.78 1.12
N TYR A 150 10.04 10.28 -0.06
CA TYR A 150 10.93 11.09 -0.87
C TYR A 150 10.20 11.98 -1.88
N ASP A 151 10.77 13.17 -2.10
CA ASP A 151 10.33 14.13 -3.11
C ASP A 151 11.04 13.88 -4.45
N SER A 152 10.52 12.92 -5.23
CA SER A 152 10.98 12.66 -6.59
C SER A 152 9.92 11.92 -7.39
N TYR A 153 10.14 11.80 -8.71
CA TYR A 153 9.32 10.90 -9.52
C TYR A 153 9.52 9.47 -9.08
N MET A 154 8.43 8.70 -9.00
CA MET A 154 8.50 7.26 -8.86
C MET A 154 9.07 6.65 -10.16
N ASN A 155 10.30 6.16 -10.08
CA ASN A 155 10.98 5.47 -11.17
C ASN A 155 12.02 4.51 -10.60
N THR A 156 12.61 3.68 -11.46
CA THR A 156 13.52 2.62 -11.04
C THR A 156 14.76 3.12 -10.30
N LEU A 157 15.24 4.33 -10.60
CA LEU A 157 16.45 4.89 -9.98
C LEU A 157 16.15 5.47 -8.59
N SER A 158 15.09 6.27 -8.46
CA SER A 158 14.67 6.85 -7.18
C SER A 158 14.23 5.75 -6.20
N ASP A 159 13.37 4.84 -6.64
CA ASP A 159 12.91 3.70 -5.86
C ASP A 159 14.09 2.86 -5.34
N SER A 160 15.01 2.44 -6.22
CA SER A 160 16.20 1.68 -5.84
C SER A 160 17.08 2.41 -4.83
N LYS A 161 17.22 3.74 -4.95
CA LYS A 161 17.99 4.56 -4.00
C LYS A 161 17.34 4.54 -2.61
N TYR A 162 16.04 4.77 -2.52
CA TYR A 162 15.34 4.87 -1.24
C TYR A 162 15.04 3.50 -0.61
N SER A 163 14.76 2.48 -1.42
CA SER A 163 14.70 1.09 -0.98
C SER A 163 16.01 0.64 -0.33
N LYS A 164 17.17 0.93 -0.95
CA LYS A 164 18.50 0.67 -0.35
C LYS A 164 18.78 1.50 0.90
N LYS A 165 18.27 2.73 0.98
CA LYS A 165 18.43 3.58 2.16
C LYS A 165 17.64 3.01 3.34
N LEU A 166 16.38 2.62 3.09
CA LEU A 166 15.52 2.02 4.10
C LEU A 166 16.07 0.66 4.54
N SER A 167 16.37 -0.24 3.61
CA SER A 167 16.90 -1.57 3.95
C SER A 167 18.16 -1.50 4.80
N LYS A 168 19.12 -0.62 4.47
CA LYS A 168 20.31 -0.37 5.30
C LYS A 168 19.99 0.14 6.69
N ALA A 169 18.99 1.01 6.84
CA ALA A 169 18.58 1.53 8.14
C ALA A 169 17.93 0.42 8.99
N LEU A 170 17.08 -0.39 8.38
CA LEU A 170 16.44 -1.54 9.04
C LEU A 170 17.48 -2.60 9.45
N ASP A 171 18.41 -2.93 8.56
CA ASP A 171 19.49 -3.88 8.84
C ASP A 171 20.42 -3.36 9.97
N SER A 172 20.71 -2.05 9.98
CA SER A 172 21.49 -1.41 11.05
C SER A 172 20.76 -1.43 12.39
N ALA A 173 19.44 -1.29 12.36
CA ALA A 173 18.57 -1.39 13.53
C ALA A 173 18.33 -2.84 13.98
N LYS A 174 18.79 -3.84 13.20
CA LYS A 174 18.58 -5.28 13.44
C LYS A 174 17.10 -5.68 13.54
N VAL A 175 16.24 -4.96 12.81
CA VAL A 175 14.80 -5.26 12.77
C VAL A 175 14.48 -6.18 11.60
N GLN A 176 13.42 -6.99 11.76
CA GLN A 176 13.02 -7.98 10.75
C GLN A 176 11.97 -7.38 9.82
N TYR A 177 12.11 -7.68 8.53
CA TYR A 177 11.20 -7.26 7.48
C TYR A 177 11.28 -8.22 6.31
N ARG A 178 10.17 -8.31 5.56
CA ARG A 178 10.03 -9.20 4.41
C ARG A 178 11.05 -8.82 3.33
N LYS A 179 11.91 -9.78 3.00
CA LYS A 179 12.89 -9.68 1.89
C LYS A 179 12.27 -10.16 0.58
N GLY A 180 12.95 -9.91 -0.54
CA GLY A 180 12.53 -10.40 -1.86
C GLY A 180 11.56 -9.47 -2.62
N SER A 181 10.91 -8.54 -1.93
CA SER A 181 10.07 -7.51 -2.56
C SER A 181 9.83 -6.33 -1.63
N HIS A 182 9.53 -5.17 -2.20
CA HIS A 182 9.03 -4.00 -1.48
C HIS A 182 7.86 -3.36 -2.24
N PHE A 183 7.17 -2.42 -1.60
CA PHE A 183 6.18 -1.60 -2.30
C PHE A 183 6.73 -0.21 -2.60
N ALA A 184 6.38 0.34 -3.76
CA ALA A 184 6.48 1.75 -4.05
C ALA A 184 5.08 2.36 -4.04
N ALA A 185 4.86 3.47 -3.33
CA ALA A 185 3.56 4.14 -3.22
C ALA A 185 3.64 5.57 -3.76
N GLY A 186 2.69 5.94 -4.62
CA GLY A 186 2.66 7.22 -5.33
C GLY A 186 1.33 7.92 -5.14
N TYR A 187 1.37 9.18 -4.67
CA TYR A 187 0.18 9.93 -4.26
C TYR A 187 -0.21 11.03 -5.27
N ASP A 188 0.75 11.51 -6.06
CA ASP A 188 0.55 12.64 -6.96
C ASP A 188 0.57 12.23 -8.44
N SER A 189 -0.31 12.83 -9.22
CA SER A 189 -0.27 12.81 -10.68
C SER A 189 1.04 13.41 -11.23
N PRO A 190 1.47 13.05 -12.45
CA PRO A 190 2.74 13.51 -13.04
C PRO A 190 2.71 14.99 -13.51
N LYS A 191 2.14 15.91 -12.71
CA LYS A 191 2.08 17.35 -13.03
C LYS A 191 3.44 18.05 -12.83
N PRO A 192 3.88 18.95 -13.73
CA PRO A 192 5.10 19.72 -13.55
C PRO A 192 5.05 20.64 -12.30
N LYS A 193 6.20 20.83 -11.63
CA LYS A 193 6.44 21.83 -10.56
C LYS A 193 5.68 21.63 -9.23
N LYS A 194 5.01 20.50 -9.01
CA LYS A 194 4.47 20.12 -7.69
C LYS A 194 5.49 19.28 -6.92
N LYS A 195 5.61 19.49 -5.62
CA LYS A 195 6.30 18.53 -4.74
C LYS A 195 5.61 17.18 -4.87
N ARG A 196 6.40 16.12 -4.96
CA ARG A 196 5.89 14.76 -5.04
C ARG A 196 6.01 14.11 -3.68
N HIS A 197 5.01 13.32 -3.32
CA HIS A 197 5.10 12.37 -2.24
C HIS A 197 5.15 10.97 -2.83
N CYS A 198 6.31 10.35 -2.75
CA CYS A 198 6.49 8.95 -3.10
C CYS A 198 7.13 8.25 -1.91
N GLU A 199 6.82 6.97 -1.75
CA GLU A 199 7.27 6.20 -0.60
C GLU A 199 7.78 4.83 -1.02
N VAL A 200 8.70 4.27 -0.25
CA VAL A 200 9.05 2.84 -0.28
C VAL A 200 8.62 2.19 1.03
N TRP A 201 7.93 1.05 0.93
CA TRP A 201 7.48 0.27 2.07
C TRP A 201 8.11 -1.12 2.11
N TYR A 202 8.61 -1.52 3.28
CA TYR A 202 8.91 -2.91 3.60
C TYR A 202 7.94 -3.42 4.65
N VAL A 203 7.35 -4.60 4.41
CA VAL A 203 6.45 -5.24 5.38
C VAL A 203 7.26 -5.71 6.58
N VAL A 204 6.83 -5.35 7.79
CA VAL A 204 7.43 -5.81 9.04
C VAL A 204 7.25 -7.32 9.17
N GLU A 205 8.28 -8.02 9.64
CA GLU A 205 8.16 -9.40 10.11
C GLU A 205 8.37 -9.42 11.62
N GLY A 206 7.44 -9.99 12.38
CA GLY A 206 7.44 -9.91 13.84
C GLY A 206 6.96 -8.56 14.36
N ASP A 207 7.58 -8.08 15.45
CA ASP A 207 7.16 -6.85 16.11
C ASP A 207 7.76 -5.59 15.45
N PRO A 208 6.96 -4.53 15.23
CA PRO A 208 7.45 -3.27 14.68
C PRO A 208 8.37 -2.57 15.68
N VAL A 209 9.56 -2.14 15.23
CA VAL A 209 10.56 -1.49 16.08
C VAL A 209 11.02 -0.17 15.47
N CYS A 210 11.15 0.85 16.31
CA CYS A 210 11.38 2.24 15.89
C CYS A 210 12.81 2.72 16.14
N ASP A 211 13.57 2.02 16.99
CA ASP A 211 14.82 2.50 17.57
C ASP A 211 15.84 1.36 17.76
N PRO A 212 17.11 1.51 17.33
CA PRO A 212 18.22 0.65 17.76
C PRO A 212 18.71 0.92 19.19
N VAL A 213 18.27 1.98 19.88
CA VAL A 213 18.81 2.36 21.21
C VAL A 213 18.07 1.66 22.36
N LEU A 214 17.79 0.36 22.26
CA LEU A 214 17.59 -0.56 23.39
C LEU A 214 17.98 -1.96 22.89
N GLN A 215 18.96 -2.65 23.46
CA GLN A 215 18.99 -2.97 24.87
C GLN A 215 20.41 -2.84 25.46
N PRO A 216 20.67 -1.91 26.39
CA PRO A 216 21.56 -2.22 27.49
C PRO A 216 20.73 -2.98 28.55
N PHE A 217 20.98 -4.29 28.64
CA PHE A 217 20.52 -5.21 29.71
C PHE A 217 19.03 -5.58 29.74
N ALA A 218 18.75 -6.82 29.35
CA ALA A 218 17.82 -7.70 30.07
C ALA A 218 18.64 -8.77 30.79
#